data_AF-A0A8B8EWC1-F1
#
_entry.id   AF-A0A8B8EWC1-F1
#
_cell.length_a   1.000
_cell.length_b   1.000
_cell.length_c   1.000
_cell.angle_alpha   90.00
_cell.angle_beta   90.00
_cell.angle_gamma   90.00
#
_symmetry.space_group_name_H-M   'P 1'
#
loop_
_entity.id
_entity.type
_entity.pdbx_description
1 polymer ?
#
loop_
_entity_poly.entity_id
_entity_poly.type
_entity_poly.pdbx_seq_one_letter_code
_entity_poly.pdbx_strand_id
1 'polypeptide(L)'
;MAFVVNMNRLESDLDSNDDISVNMSDLSSVEENSDGEDVELGTIPYQFEPEADSDEEPHHQNNPDLDDDGRIGNNNWCSCDHCPPMPTVRVSICCKKIPNVLHIMEENLQPSSILKHSSFNAVCLNPHVLRNAYYTNRQQYQDLPETN
;
A
#
# COMPACT_ATOMS: atom_id res chain seq x y z
N MET A 1 49.73 -0.42 -21.92
CA MET A 1 49.23 0.69 -21.06
C MET A 1 48.17 0.11 -20.16
N ALA A 2 48.48 -0.06 -18.88
CA ALA A 2 47.54 -0.53 -17.85
C ALA A 2 47.32 0.61 -16.86
N PHE A 3 46.08 1.01 -16.63
CA PHE A 3 45.71 2.00 -15.63
C PHE A 3 45.35 1.29 -14.33
N VAL A 4 46.08 1.60 -13.27
CA VAL A 4 45.79 1.19 -11.89
C VAL A 4 45.04 2.34 -11.25
N VAL A 5 43.81 2.11 -10.79
CA VAL A 5 43.05 3.12 -10.03
C VAL A 5 43.37 2.92 -8.55
N ASN A 6 44.07 3.90 -7.98
CA ASN A 6 44.40 3.96 -6.56
C ASN A 6 43.19 4.51 -5.80
N MET A 7 42.63 3.74 -4.87
CA MET A 7 41.52 4.13 -4.00
C MET A 7 42.07 4.78 -2.72
N ASN A 8 42.29 6.09 -2.75
CA ASN A 8 42.52 6.86 -1.52
C ASN A 8 41.15 7.19 -0.89
N ARG A 9 40.89 6.54 0.24
CA ARG A 9 39.71 6.73 1.11
C ARG A 9 39.85 8.08 1.83
N LEU A 10 38.91 9.00 1.60
CA LEU A 10 38.77 10.24 2.36
C LEU A 10 38.09 9.91 3.71
N GLU A 11 38.78 10.15 4.80
CA GLU A 11 38.22 10.21 6.15
C GLU A 11 37.58 11.59 6.34
N SER A 12 36.31 11.62 6.74
CA SER A 12 35.62 12.82 7.20
C SER A 12 34.89 12.46 8.48
N ASP A 13 35.44 12.91 9.61
CA ASP A 13 34.90 12.75 10.95
C ASP A 13 33.65 13.63 11.13
N LEU A 14 32.51 13.00 11.42
CA LEU A 14 31.33 13.64 12.00
C LEU A 14 30.70 12.69 13.02
N ASP A 15 31.23 12.70 14.24
CA ASP A 15 30.59 12.13 15.42
C ASP A 15 29.49 13.09 15.91
N SER A 16 28.23 12.65 15.85
CA SER A 16 27.12 13.23 16.61
C SER A 16 26.13 12.11 16.96
N ASN A 17 26.35 11.48 18.12
CA ASN A 17 25.42 10.52 18.70
C ASN A 17 24.64 11.25 19.81
N ASP A 18 23.41 11.67 19.51
CA ASP A 18 22.45 12.13 20.52
C ASP A 18 21.75 10.90 21.12
N ASP A 19 22.18 10.51 22.31
CA ASP A 19 21.67 9.38 23.09
C ASP A 19 20.38 9.80 23.83
N ILE A 20 19.21 9.39 23.34
CA ILE A 20 17.93 9.65 24.01
C ILE A 20 17.67 8.56 25.04
N SER A 21 18.05 8.82 26.28
CA SER A 21 17.75 7.92 27.40
C SER A 21 16.29 8.07 27.84
N VAL A 22 15.47 7.06 27.53
CA VAL A 22 14.12 6.94 28.08
C VAL A 22 14.19 6.25 29.44
N ASN A 23 13.85 6.99 30.50
CA ASN A 23 13.74 6.45 31.85
C ASN A 23 12.50 5.57 31.97
N MET A 24 12.68 4.25 32.12
CA MET A 24 11.60 3.27 32.29
C MET A 24 11.27 2.98 33.77
N SER A 25 11.59 3.90 34.69
CA SER A 25 11.38 3.71 36.12
C SER A 25 10.14 4.44 36.60
N ASP A 26 8.97 3.97 36.17
CA ASP A 26 7.69 4.27 36.83
C ASP A 26 6.66 3.16 36.55
N LEU A 27 7.00 1.95 37.00
CA LEU A 27 6.01 0.95 37.40
C LEU A 27 6.23 0.74 38.89
N SER A 28 5.56 1.56 39.69
CA SER A 28 5.55 1.37 41.14
C SER A 28 4.85 0.06 41.47
N SER A 29 5.56 -0.72 42.28
CA SER A 29 5.13 -1.95 42.93
C SER A 29 3.69 -1.83 43.46
N VAL A 30 2.79 -2.68 42.97
CA VAL A 30 1.57 -2.99 43.71
C VAL A 30 1.96 -4.01 44.78
N GLU A 31 1.96 -3.55 46.02
CA GLU A 31 2.20 -4.38 47.21
C GLU A 31 1.10 -5.46 47.29
N GLU A 32 1.53 -6.71 47.38
CA GLU A 32 0.72 -7.90 47.54
C GLU A 32 0.03 -7.89 48.92
N ASN A 33 -1.13 -7.23 49.01
CA ASN A 33 -2.02 -7.38 50.16
C ASN A 33 -2.94 -8.57 49.89
N SER A 34 -2.58 -9.71 50.47
CA SER A 34 -3.35 -10.93 50.54
C SER A 34 -4.63 -10.72 51.36
N ASP A 35 -5.75 -10.40 50.69
CA ASP A 35 -7.09 -10.77 51.13
C ASP A 35 -7.97 -10.96 49.88
N GLY A 36 -8.43 -12.20 49.68
CA GLY A 36 -8.87 -12.70 48.39
C GLY A 36 -10.18 -12.11 47.86
N GLU A 37 -10.11 -11.57 46.65
CA GLU A 37 -11.08 -11.80 45.58
C GLU A 37 -10.27 -11.99 44.28
N ASP A 38 -10.63 -13.00 43.48
CA ASP A 38 -10.04 -13.27 42.17
C ASP A 38 -10.44 -12.13 41.22
N VAL A 39 -9.68 -11.03 41.24
CA VAL A 39 -9.88 -9.94 40.29
C VAL A 39 -9.32 -10.43 38.96
N GLU A 40 -10.19 -10.91 38.08
CA GLU A 40 -9.86 -11.28 36.70
C GLU A 40 -9.29 -10.05 35.98
N LEU A 41 -7.97 -9.86 36.08
CA LEU A 41 -7.19 -8.84 35.36
C LEU A 41 -7.05 -9.24 33.89
N GLY A 42 -8.17 -9.55 33.24
CA GLY A 42 -8.26 -9.91 31.84
C GLY A 42 -8.98 -8.82 31.06
N THR A 43 -8.41 -8.42 29.93
CA THR A 43 -9.16 -7.73 28.89
C THR A 43 -10.15 -8.70 28.29
N ILE A 44 -11.45 -8.43 28.39
CA ILE A 44 -12.46 -9.25 27.72
C ILE A 44 -12.51 -8.88 26.22
N PRO A 45 -12.79 -9.85 25.32
CA PRO A 45 -13.01 -9.54 23.91
C PRO A 45 -14.05 -8.43 23.76
N TYR A 46 -13.77 -7.45 22.90
CA TYR A 46 -14.67 -6.33 22.59
C TYR A 46 -14.82 -5.23 23.67
N GLN A 47 -14.05 -5.26 24.77
CA GLN A 47 -14.12 -4.24 25.84
C GLN A 47 -13.79 -2.82 25.38
N PHE A 48 -13.02 -2.68 24.30
CA PHE A 48 -12.57 -1.39 23.77
C PHE A 48 -13.02 -1.17 22.33
N GLU A 49 -13.98 -1.95 21.84
CA GLU A 49 -14.61 -1.61 20.57
C GLU A 49 -15.57 -0.44 20.78
N PRO A 50 -15.52 0.59 19.91
CA PRO A 50 -16.44 1.71 20.00
C PRO A 50 -17.88 1.20 19.82
N GLU A 51 -18.81 1.70 20.65
CA GLU A 51 -20.23 1.44 20.46
C GLU A 51 -20.63 1.96 19.08
N ALA A 52 -21.18 1.08 18.24
CA ALA A 52 -21.78 1.51 16.99
C ALA A 52 -23.03 2.32 17.34
N ASP A 53 -23.02 3.63 17.09
CA ASP A 53 -24.23 4.45 17.07
C ASP A 53 -25.17 3.81 16.05
N SER A 54 -26.17 3.09 16.54
CA SER A 54 -27.18 2.39 15.74
C SER A 54 -28.23 3.34 15.15
N ASP A 55 -27.77 4.53 14.75
CA ASP A 55 -28.46 5.41 13.80
C ASP A 55 -27.77 5.29 12.44
N GLU A 56 -27.56 4.05 11.99
CA GLU A 56 -27.31 3.76 10.58
C GLU A 56 -28.60 4.04 9.79
N GLU A 57 -28.86 5.32 9.52
CA GLU A 57 -29.39 5.67 8.21
C GLU A 57 -28.43 5.01 7.21
N PRO A 58 -28.92 4.17 6.27
CA PRO A 58 -28.04 3.53 5.34
C PRO A 58 -27.35 4.65 4.57
N HIS A 59 -26.07 4.85 4.86
CA HIS A 59 -25.15 5.47 3.93
C HIS A 59 -25.09 4.50 2.75
N HIS A 60 -26.14 4.55 1.91
CA HIS A 60 -25.99 4.41 0.50
C HIS A 60 -24.89 5.40 0.15
N GLN A 61 -23.66 4.88 0.13
CA GLN A 61 -22.73 5.21 -0.92
C GLN A 61 -23.46 4.87 -2.22
N ASN A 62 -24.40 5.73 -2.59
CA ASN A 62 -24.78 5.97 -3.96
C ASN A 62 -23.44 6.32 -4.60
N ASN A 63 -22.71 5.33 -5.08
CA ASN A 63 -21.89 5.51 -6.25
C ASN A 63 -22.91 5.92 -7.31
N PRO A 64 -23.05 7.21 -7.63
CA PRO A 64 -24.04 7.64 -8.57
C PRO A 64 -23.44 7.38 -9.94
N ASP A 65 -23.41 6.11 -10.38
CA ASP A 65 -23.06 5.75 -11.76
C ASP A 65 -23.21 4.25 -12.12
N LEU A 66 -24.24 3.57 -11.60
CA LEU A 66 -24.61 2.24 -12.09
C LEU A 66 -25.71 2.25 -13.16
N ASP A 67 -25.87 3.38 -13.85
CA ASP A 67 -26.76 3.53 -15.03
C ASP A 67 -25.97 3.89 -16.30
N ASP A 68 -24.80 3.28 -16.54
CA ASP A 68 -24.01 3.57 -17.74
C ASP A 68 -23.79 2.35 -18.64
N ASP A 69 -24.91 1.80 -19.14
CA ASP A 69 -24.92 0.96 -20.36
C ASP A 69 -24.21 1.66 -21.55
N GLY A 70 -24.07 2.99 -21.48
CA GLY A 70 -23.35 3.83 -22.41
C GLY A 70 -21.82 3.76 -22.32
N ARG A 71 -21.21 2.95 -21.43
CA ARG A 71 -19.75 2.72 -21.37
C ARG A 71 -19.27 1.48 -22.11
N ILE A 72 -20.16 0.50 -22.33
CA ILE A 72 -19.78 -0.76 -22.96
C ILE A 72 -19.63 -0.54 -24.46
N GLY A 73 -18.61 -1.17 -25.06
CA GLY A 73 -18.44 -1.17 -26.52
C GLY A 73 -18.04 0.19 -27.13
N ASN A 74 -17.71 1.19 -26.32
CA ASN A 74 -17.15 2.47 -26.78
C ASN A 74 -16.07 3.02 -25.82
N ASN A 75 -15.48 4.16 -26.21
CA ASN A 75 -14.37 4.81 -25.53
C ASN A 75 -14.66 6.24 -25.07
N ASN A 76 -15.93 6.67 -25.07
CA ASN A 76 -16.28 8.07 -24.79
C ASN A 76 -15.93 8.50 -23.34
N TRP A 77 -15.79 7.52 -22.44
CA TRP A 77 -15.40 7.69 -21.05
C TRP A 77 -13.88 7.79 -20.83
N CYS A 78 -13.08 7.55 -21.87
CA CYS A 78 -11.62 7.57 -21.83
C CYS A 78 -11.09 9.00 -22.00
N SER A 79 -10.12 9.39 -21.18
CA SER A 79 -9.44 10.69 -21.23
C SER A 79 -7.94 10.59 -21.55
N CYS A 80 -7.46 9.38 -21.84
CA CYS A 80 -6.06 9.13 -22.17
C CYS A 80 -5.85 8.69 -23.63
N ASP A 81 -6.92 8.47 -24.41
CA ASP A 81 -6.93 8.04 -25.82
C ASP A 81 -6.28 6.68 -26.12
N HIS A 82 -5.96 5.88 -25.11
CA HIS A 82 -5.34 4.54 -25.30
C HIS A 82 -6.18 3.37 -24.75
N CYS A 83 -7.33 3.63 -24.12
CA CYS A 83 -8.22 2.56 -23.69
C CYS A 83 -8.99 1.98 -24.88
N PRO A 84 -9.00 0.65 -25.09
CA PRO A 84 -9.88 0.02 -26.07
C PRO A 84 -11.32 -0.09 -25.53
N PRO A 85 -12.31 -0.32 -26.42
CA PRO A 85 -13.68 -0.57 -26.01
C PRO A 85 -13.75 -1.80 -25.10
N MET A 86 -14.43 -1.66 -23.97
CA MET A 86 -14.43 -2.67 -22.93
C MET A 86 -15.71 -3.52 -22.95
N PRO A 87 -15.62 -4.83 -22.64
CA PRO A 87 -16.77 -5.72 -22.67
C PRO A 87 -17.71 -5.57 -21.47
N THR A 88 -17.25 -4.97 -20.36
CA THR A 88 -18.06 -4.79 -19.14
C THR A 88 -17.84 -3.41 -18.54
N VAL A 89 -18.86 -2.87 -17.86
CA VAL A 89 -18.77 -1.56 -17.19
C VAL A 89 -17.63 -1.53 -16.15
N ARG A 90 -17.44 -2.63 -15.42
CA ARG A 90 -16.39 -2.74 -14.38
C ARG A 90 -14.98 -2.51 -14.93
N VAL A 91 -14.73 -2.87 -16.18
CA VAL A 91 -13.41 -2.72 -16.81
C VAL A 91 -13.31 -1.46 -17.68
N SER A 92 -14.40 -0.72 -17.88
CA SER A 92 -14.45 0.59 -18.54
C SER A 92 -13.89 1.73 -17.66
N ILE A 93 -12.63 1.62 -17.24
CA ILE A 93 -11.94 2.58 -16.36
C ILE A 93 -10.69 3.15 -17.05
N CYS A 94 -10.54 4.47 -17.04
CA CYS A 94 -9.39 5.17 -17.63
C CYS A 94 -8.23 5.21 -16.62
N CYS A 95 -6.99 5.07 -17.09
CA CYS A 95 -5.80 5.16 -16.24
C CYS A 95 -5.70 6.49 -15.45
N LYS A 96 -6.26 7.58 -16.00
CA LYS A 96 -6.34 8.90 -15.35
C LYS A 96 -7.41 9.01 -14.26
N LYS A 97 -8.24 7.99 -14.07
CA LYS A 97 -9.24 7.94 -12.98
C LYS A 97 -8.74 7.17 -11.76
N ILE A 98 -7.58 6.54 -11.84
CA ILE A 98 -7.01 5.71 -10.78
C ILE A 98 -5.98 6.56 -10.00
N PRO A 99 -6.21 6.90 -8.73
CA PRO A 99 -5.35 7.82 -7.97
C PRO A 99 -3.89 7.40 -7.93
N ASN A 100 -3.61 6.12 -7.66
CA ASN A 100 -2.24 5.60 -7.61
C ASN A 100 -1.52 5.69 -8.95
N VAL A 101 -2.25 5.56 -10.07
CA VAL A 101 -1.69 5.68 -11.42
C VAL A 101 -1.39 7.13 -11.75
N LEU A 102 -2.26 8.07 -11.35
CA LEU A 102 -2.02 9.50 -11.51
C LEU A 102 -0.75 9.93 -10.78
N HIS A 103 -0.56 9.48 -9.54
CA HIS A 103 0.63 9.80 -8.75
C HIS A 103 1.93 9.40 -9.47
N ILE A 104 2.00 8.16 -9.98
CA ILE A 104 3.15 7.68 -10.74
C ILE A 104 3.38 8.51 -12.01
N MET A 105 2.31 8.95 -12.69
CA MET A 105 2.41 9.76 -13.90
C MET A 105 2.91 11.19 -13.61
N GLU A 106 2.61 11.75 -12.44
CA GLU A 106 3.07 13.08 -12.03
C GLU A 106 4.58 13.12 -11.76
N GLU A 107 5.15 12.02 -11.27
CA GLU A 107 6.59 11.93 -10.95
C GLU A 107 7.50 12.06 -12.18
N ASN A 108 7.03 11.69 -13.38
CA ASN A 108 7.84 11.65 -14.59
C ASN A 108 7.12 12.27 -15.80
N LEU A 109 7.16 13.59 -15.90
CA LEU A 109 6.79 14.37 -17.10
C LEU A 109 5.30 14.32 -17.52
N GLN A 110 4.38 13.87 -16.65
CA GLN A 110 2.93 13.84 -16.91
C GLN A 110 2.57 13.34 -18.33
N PRO A 111 2.90 12.08 -18.67
CA PRO A 111 2.57 11.54 -19.99
C PRO A 111 1.06 11.54 -20.21
N SER A 112 0.64 11.59 -21.47
CA SER A 112 -0.80 11.54 -21.84
C SER A 112 -1.51 10.25 -21.39
N SER A 113 -0.76 9.17 -21.15
CA SER A 113 -1.25 7.85 -20.70
C SER A 113 -0.15 7.11 -19.95
N ILE A 114 -0.53 6.23 -19.03
CA ILE A 114 0.40 5.36 -18.29
C ILE A 114 1.22 4.45 -19.22
N LEU A 115 0.69 4.10 -20.40
CA LEU A 115 1.40 3.26 -21.36
C LEU A 115 2.67 3.92 -21.93
N LYS A 116 2.73 5.26 -21.92
CA LYS A 116 3.90 6.03 -22.37
C LYS A 116 4.88 6.33 -21.23
N HIS A 117 4.54 5.95 -20.00
CA HIS A 117 5.43 6.15 -18.87
C HIS A 117 6.68 5.29 -19.02
N SER A 118 7.85 5.86 -18.72
CA SER A 118 9.15 5.22 -18.91
C SER A 118 9.26 3.89 -18.15
N SER A 119 8.73 3.82 -16.93
CA SER A 119 8.75 2.60 -16.11
C SER A 119 7.81 1.51 -16.62
N PHE A 120 6.78 1.84 -17.41
CA PHE A 120 5.79 0.86 -17.86
C PHE A 120 6.43 -0.25 -18.69
N ASN A 121 7.35 0.12 -19.60
CA ASN A 121 8.06 -0.87 -20.40
C ASN A 121 9.02 -1.71 -19.54
N ALA A 122 9.78 -1.04 -18.66
CA ALA A 122 10.77 -1.68 -17.81
C ALA A 122 10.17 -2.69 -16.82
N VAL A 123 9.01 -2.37 -16.24
CA VAL A 123 8.40 -3.15 -15.14
C VAL A 123 7.26 -4.03 -15.62
N CYS A 124 6.31 -3.48 -16.40
CA CYS A 124 5.06 -4.17 -16.72
C CYS A 124 5.12 -4.98 -18.02
N LEU A 125 6.00 -4.63 -18.96
CA LEU A 125 6.13 -5.33 -20.25
C LEU A 125 7.36 -6.25 -20.34
N ASN A 126 8.32 -6.11 -19.43
CA ASN A 126 9.55 -6.90 -19.47
C ASN A 126 9.32 -8.33 -18.91
N PRO A 127 9.39 -9.39 -19.75
CA PRO A 127 9.10 -10.75 -19.30
C PRO A 127 10.07 -11.28 -18.25
N HIS A 128 11.31 -10.80 -18.25
CA HIS A 128 12.30 -11.21 -17.25
C HIS A 128 11.98 -10.65 -15.87
N VAL A 129 11.54 -9.39 -15.81
CA VAL A 129 11.11 -8.75 -14.56
C VAL A 129 9.87 -9.44 -14.02
N LEU A 130 8.86 -9.69 -14.87
CA LEU A 130 7.65 -10.39 -14.47
C LEU A 130 7.93 -11.82 -13.97
N ARG A 131 8.83 -12.55 -14.64
CA ARG A 131 9.24 -13.90 -14.22
C ARG A 131 9.96 -13.88 -12.87
N ASN A 132 10.84 -12.92 -12.65
CA ASN A 132 11.52 -12.76 -11.36
C ASN A 132 10.52 -12.43 -10.24
N ALA A 133 9.62 -11.47 -10.47
CA ALA A 133 8.56 -11.14 -9.53
C ALA A 133 7.68 -12.36 -9.20
N TYR A 134 7.32 -13.17 -10.20
CA TYR A 134 6.58 -14.41 -9.99
C TYR A 134 7.32 -15.40 -9.07
N TYR A 135 8.60 -15.66 -9.34
CA TYR A 135 9.37 -16.60 -8.51
C TYR A 135 9.57 -16.09 -7.08
N THR A 136 9.86 -14.80 -6.91
CA THR A 136 10.00 -14.18 -5.58
C THR A 136 8.69 -14.26 -4.80
N ASN A 137 7.57 -13.88 -5.42
CA ASN A 137 6.25 -13.98 -4.78
C ASN A 137 5.94 -15.43 -4.38
N ARG A 138 6.21 -16.38 -5.27
CA ARG A 138 6.00 -17.79 -4.97
C ARG A 138 6.84 -18.28 -3.78
N GLN A 139 8.09 -17.85 -3.64
CA GLN A 139 8.91 -18.20 -2.48
C GLN A 139 8.38 -17.62 -1.16
N GLN A 140 7.78 -16.42 -1.20
CA GLN A 140 7.31 -15.73 0.00
C GLN A 140 5.95 -16.23 0.50
N TYR A 141 5.10 -16.71 -0.40
CA TYR A 141 3.68 -16.95 -0.10
C TYR A 141 3.24 -18.43 -0.27
N GLN A 142 4.14 -19.36 -0.58
CA GLN A 142 3.78 -20.79 -0.72
C GLN A 142 3.50 -21.52 0.60
N ASP A 143 3.92 -20.96 1.74
CA ASP A 143 3.74 -21.58 3.07
C ASP A 143 2.64 -20.93 3.91
N LEU A 144 1.83 -20.00 3.35
CA LEU A 144 0.73 -19.42 4.11
C LEU A 144 -0.44 -20.41 4.19
N PRO A 145 -0.88 -20.80 5.39
CA PRO A 145 -2.07 -21.63 5.52
C PRO A 145 -3.26 -20.88 4.91
N GLU A 146 -4.10 -21.61 4.18
CA GLU A 146 -5.37 -21.07 3.69
C GLU A 146 -6.17 -20.56 4.89
N THR A 147 -6.31 -19.25 5.02
CA THR A 147 -7.21 -18.64 5.99
C THR A 147 -8.63 -18.96 5.54
N ASN A 148 -9.26 -19.91 6.25
CA ASN A 148 -10.66 -20.33 6.07
C ASN A 148 -11.60 -19.33 6.74
#